data_AF-A0A7X9ALM3-F1
#
_entry.id   AF-A0A7X9ALM3-F1
#
_cell.length_a   1.000
_cell.length_b   1.000
_cell.length_c   1.000
_cell.angle_alpha   90.00
_cell.angle_beta   90.00
_cell.angle_gamma   90.00
#
_symmetry.space_group_name_H-M   'P 1'
#
loop_
_entity.id
_entity.type
_entity.pdbx_description
1 polymer ?
#
loop_
_entity_poly.entity_id
_entity_poly.type
_entity_poly.pdbx_seq_one_letter_code
_entity_poly.pdbx_strand_id
1 'polypeptide(L)'
;MKRDAIRTEKRSKIKATAPGKLMLVLISVLFIIGMTAGCTVKIVRNSGKADVPANGKTVTGAKQEDGGTSTQEQPDSGTSTQEQPAGKEDAAGNGSDSVDADRIPVLTDEEVAEAYQKAVEAFGWFEFGSMPADYEDAIEIDGYVYNRATHDVIKTMDDLKSYLQTMFTDEIVEGLLAGDGSGIQLYRDIDGALYTIPAGRGSDIMKGDETYEIIREGDKKVIYQVTVEIYDDPFEETVAGTEQYDFPLEYINGRWVFTDFELVR
;
A
#
# COMPACT_ATOMS: atom_id res chain seq x y z
N MET A 1 18.97 -74.16 24.82
CA MET A 1 17.88 -73.19 25.07
C MET A 1 18.51 -71.80 25.10
N LYS A 2 18.06 -70.89 24.20
CA LYS A 2 18.52 -69.49 23.92
C LYS A 2 19.85 -69.41 23.12
N ARG A 3 19.89 -69.23 21.80
CA ARG A 3 19.46 -68.17 20.84
C ARG A 3 20.30 -66.88 20.89
N ASP A 4 20.82 -66.56 19.70
CA ASP A 4 21.71 -65.49 19.27
C ASP A 4 21.15 -64.06 19.46
N ALA A 5 22.05 -63.08 19.54
CA ALA A 5 21.82 -61.74 19.00
C ALA A 5 23.16 -61.01 18.74
N ILE A 6 23.57 -61.03 17.48
CA ILE A 6 24.57 -60.14 16.88
C ILE A 6 24.00 -58.72 16.90
N ARG A 7 24.71 -57.78 17.54
CA ARG A 7 24.35 -56.36 17.55
C ARG A 7 24.88 -55.69 16.28
N THR A 8 24.03 -55.57 15.28
CA THR A 8 24.30 -54.77 14.06
C THR A 8 24.05 -53.30 14.35
N GLU A 9 25.07 -52.45 14.25
CA GLU A 9 24.91 -51.00 14.18
C GLU A 9 24.17 -50.63 12.89
N LYS A 10 23.01 -49.98 13.00
CA LYS A 10 22.34 -49.32 11.88
C LYS A 10 22.46 -47.81 12.09
N ARG A 11 23.47 -47.19 11.46
CA ARG A 11 23.56 -45.74 11.29
C ARG A 11 22.34 -45.26 10.51
N SER A 12 21.41 -44.62 11.19
CA SER A 12 20.33 -43.83 10.61
C SER A 12 20.92 -42.56 10.00
N LYS A 13 20.97 -42.48 8.67
CA LYS A 13 21.27 -41.23 7.94
C LYS A 13 20.04 -40.34 8.01
N ILE A 14 20.11 -39.28 8.80
CA ILE A 14 19.16 -38.16 8.74
C ILE A 14 19.47 -37.41 7.44
N LYS A 15 18.52 -37.38 6.50
CA LYS A 15 18.56 -36.46 5.36
C LYS A 15 18.19 -35.08 5.90
N ALA A 16 19.14 -34.15 5.88
CA ALA A 16 18.86 -32.74 6.02
C ALA A 16 18.13 -32.27 4.77
N THR A 17 16.87 -31.85 4.93
CA THR A 17 16.14 -31.08 3.93
C THR A 17 16.70 -29.66 3.95
N ALA A 18 17.23 -29.20 2.82
CA ALA A 18 17.73 -27.84 2.69
C ALA A 18 16.58 -26.83 2.79
N PRO A 19 16.72 -25.69 3.50
CA PRO A 19 15.77 -24.61 3.39
C PRO A 19 15.86 -23.99 2.00
N GLY A 20 14.71 -23.85 1.35
CA GLY A 20 14.59 -23.17 0.06
C GLY A 20 15.13 -21.75 0.18
N LYS A 21 16.03 -21.38 -0.73
CA LYS A 21 16.51 -20.00 -0.88
C LYS A 21 15.34 -19.14 -1.35
N LEU A 22 14.74 -18.38 -0.44
CA LEU A 22 13.99 -17.19 -0.81
C LEU A 22 15.04 -16.21 -1.38
N MET A 23 14.90 -15.85 -2.66
CA MET A 23 15.82 -14.94 -3.31
C MET A 23 15.59 -13.53 -2.75
N LEU A 24 16.54 -13.07 -1.94
CA LEU A 24 16.68 -11.68 -1.51
C LEU A 24 17.03 -10.84 -2.75
N VAL A 25 16.12 -9.97 -3.20
CA VAL A 25 16.43 -8.96 -4.22
C VAL A 25 17.05 -7.76 -3.50
N LEU A 26 18.39 -7.74 -3.44
CA LEU A 26 19.14 -6.59 -2.92
C LEU A 26 19.08 -5.46 -3.94
N ILE A 27 18.25 -4.44 -3.66
CA ILE A 27 18.26 -3.18 -4.39
C ILE A 27 19.57 -2.46 -4.04
N SER A 28 20.53 -2.49 -4.97
CA SER A 28 21.83 -1.83 -4.81
C SER A 28 21.69 -0.32 -4.86
N VAL A 29 21.83 0.36 -3.72
CA VAL A 29 21.94 1.82 -3.64
C VAL A 29 23.35 2.23 -4.09
N LEU A 30 23.44 2.91 -5.23
CA LEU A 30 24.68 3.49 -5.73
C LEU A 30 25.12 4.68 -4.86
N PHE A 31 26.32 4.59 -4.29
CA PHE A 31 27.03 5.69 -3.63
C PHE A 31 27.31 6.82 -4.63
N ILE A 32 26.69 8.00 -4.43
CA ILE A 32 27.14 9.23 -5.08
C ILE A 32 28.11 9.94 -4.13
N ILE A 33 29.39 9.85 -4.46
CA ILE A 33 30.43 10.74 -3.94
C ILE A 33 30.37 12.04 -4.77
N GLY A 34 30.15 13.18 -4.12
CA GLY A 34 30.18 14.48 -4.79
C GLY A 34 30.27 15.65 -3.81
N MET A 35 31.45 16.24 -3.73
CA MET A 35 31.83 17.41 -2.92
C MET A 35 30.92 18.63 -3.10
N THR A 36 30.75 19.47 -2.07
CA THR A 36 31.39 20.80 -1.97
C THR A 36 30.83 21.69 -0.84
N ALA A 37 31.74 22.48 -0.28
CA ALA A 37 31.61 23.84 0.23
C ALA A 37 30.54 24.16 1.28
N GLY A 38 31.00 24.27 2.54
CA GLY A 38 30.27 24.93 3.60
C GLY A 38 29.98 26.40 3.28
N CYS A 39 28.70 26.75 3.34
CA CYS A 39 28.24 28.11 3.60
C CYS A 39 27.41 28.08 4.88
N THR A 40 27.95 28.67 5.94
CA THR A 40 27.30 28.79 7.25
C THR A 40 26.22 29.87 7.18
N VAL A 41 24.95 29.49 7.12
CA VAL A 41 23.83 30.44 7.30
C VAL A 41 23.56 30.61 8.79
N LYS A 42 23.80 31.82 9.30
CA LYS A 42 23.42 32.22 10.65
C LYS A 42 21.92 32.49 10.69
N ILE A 43 21.15 31.63 11.38
CA ILE A 43 19.76 31.90 11.71
C ILE A 43 19.71 32.92 12.86
N VAL A 44 19.29 34.14 12.54
CA VAL A 44 18.87 35.13 13.54
C VAL A 44 17.45 34.80 13.96
N ARG A 45 17.28 34.41 15.23
CA ARG A 45 15.97 34.29 15.90
C ARG A 45 15.34 35.68 16.00
N ASN A 46 14.15 35.86 15.47
CA ASN A 46 13.29 36.98 15.84
C ASN A 46 12.11 36.44 16.68
N SER A 47 12.11 36.78 17.96
CA SER A 47 11.02 36.53 18.90
C SER A 47 10.11 37.75 18.94
N GLY A 48 8.89 37.63 18.43
CA GLY A 48 7.83 38.63 18.53
C GLY A 48 6.52 37.99 19.02
N LYS A 49 6.13 38.34 20.25
CA LYS A 49 4.86 38.00 20.91
C LYS A 49 3.69 38.86 20.40
N ALA A 50 2.49 38.46 20.84
CA ALA A 50 1.23 39.23 20.99
C ALA A 50 0.33 39.30 19.73
N ASP A 51 -0.99 39.16 19.78
CA ASP A 51 -1.97 39.05 20.86
C ASP A 51 -3.29 38.45 20.33
N VAL A 52 -4.04 37.78 21.22
CA VAL A 52 -5.46 37.40 21.07
C VAL A 52 -6.34 38.62 21.35
N PRO A 53 -7.55 38.70 20.76
CA PRO A 53 -8.69 39.08 21.58
C PRO A 53 -9.92 38.18 21.39
N ALA A 54 -10.57 37.95 22.53
CA ALA A 54 -11.87 37.32 22.70
C ALA A 54 -12.99 38.37 22.86
N ASN A 55 -14.14 38.12 22.26
CA ASN A 55 -15.51 38.44 22.71
C ASN A 55 -16.44 38.11 21.52
N GLY A 56 -17.61 37.49 21.62
CA GLY A 56 -18.49 37.22 22.76
C GLY A 56 -19.93 37.56 22.36
N LYS A 57 -20.85 36.65 22.68
CA LYS A 57 -22.29 36.85 22.99
C LYS A 57 -23.37 36.42 21.98
N THR A 58 -24.42 35.95 22.62
CA THR A 58 -25.52 35.02 22.30
C THR A 58 -26.83 35.71 21.87
N VAL A 59 -27.81 34.87 21.46
CA VAL A 59 -29.27 34.84 21.79
C VAL A 59 -30.10 34.54 20.52
N THR A 60 -30.73 33.36 20.29
CA THR A 60 -31.93 32.69 20.87
C THR A 60 -33.18 32.80 19.96
N GLY A 61 -33.87 31.66 19.79
CA GLY A 61 -35.31 31.53 19.49
C GLY A 61 -35.62 31.05 18.06
N ALA A 62 -36.57 30.17 17.75
CA ALA A 62 -37.56 29.36 18.48
C ALA A 62 -38.11 28.31 17.47
N LYS A 63 -38.18 27.01 17.81
CA LYS A 63 -39.38 26.16 18.06
C LYS A 63 -40.65 26.37 17.19
N GLN A 64 -41.08 25.32 16.47
CA GLN A 64 -42.42 24.66 16.46
C GLN A 64 -42.38 23.48 15.45
N GLU A 65 -42.57 22.20 15.81
CA GLU A 65 -43.77 21.44 16.25
C GLU A 65 -44.91 21.36 15.21
N ASP A 66 -45.08 20.17 14.61
CA ASP A 66 -46.34 19.42 14.36
C ASP A 66 -45.93 18.05 13.73
N GLY A 67 -46.52 16.86 13.95
CA GLY A 67 -47.73 16.46 14.65
C GLY A 67 -48.38 15.26 13.91
N GLY A 68 -48.21 14.03 14.43
CA GLY A 68 -49.09 12.85 14.30
C GLY A 68 -49.11 12.06 12.96
N THR A 69 -49.60 10.82 12.86
CA THR A 69 -49.88 9.68 13.77
C THR A 69 -50.20 8.46 12.86
N SER A 70 -49.85 7.26 13.32
CA SER A 70 -50.09 5.90 12.79
C SER A 70 -51.43 5.62 12.10
N THR A 71 -51.42 4.62 11.20
CA THR A 71 -52.44 3.54 11.17
C THR A 71 -51.82 2.26 10.57
N GLN A 72 -51.87 1.18 11.36
CA GLN A 72 -51.69 -0.22 10.93
C GLN A 72 -53.08 -0.85 10.79
N GLU A 73 -53.35 -1.57 9.70
CA GLU A 73 -54.26 -2.74 9.67
C GLU A 73 -53.77 -3.74 8.61
N GLN A 74 -53.64 -5.01 9.02
CA GLN A 74 -53.69 -6.26 8.22
C GLN A 74 -55.09 -6.87 8.45
N PRO A 75 -55.69 -7.75 7.62
CA PRO A 75 -55.18 -9.06 7.15
C PRO A 75 -55.45 -9.27 5.62
N ASP A 76 -55.02 -10.33 4.91
CA ASP A 76 -55.48 -11.72 5.03
C ASP A 76 -54.76 -12.68 4.05
N SER A 77 -54.83 -13.95 4.45
CA SER A 77 -54.52 -15.27 3.87
C SER A 77 -54.26 -15.48 2.36
N GLY A 78 -53.38 -16.45 2.06
CA GLY A 78 -53.30 -17.10 0.75
C GLY A 78 -52.15 -18.11 0.59
N THR A 79 -52.33 -19.34 1.07
CA THR A 79 -51.48 -20.52 0.79
C THR A 79 -51.72 -21.08 -0.62
N SER A 80 -50.67 -21.45 -1.37
CA SER A 80 -50.68 -22.67 -2.20
C SER A 80 -49.27 -23.12 -2.61
N THR A 81 -48.91 -24.32 -2.14
CA THR A 81 -47.81 -25.17 -2.63
C THR A 81 -48.17 -25.77 -4.00
N GLN A 82 -47.18 -25.99 -4.87
CA GLN A 82 -47.20 -27.14 -5.79
C GLN A 82 -45.77 -27.59 -6.15
N GLU A 83 -45.53 -28.89 -5.95
CA GLU A 83 -44.32 -29.65 -6.31
C GLU A 83 -44.25 -30.01 -7.80
N GLN A 84 -43.00 -30.10 -8.28
CA GLN A 84 -42.35 -30.88 -9.35
C GLN A 84 -43.15 -31.90 -10.22
N PRO A 85 -42.63 -32.26 -11.42
CA PRO A 85 -41.75 -33.44 -11.48
C PRO A 85 -40.61 -33.36 -12.53
N ALA A 86 -39.71 -34.35 -12.43
CA ALA A 86 -38.45 -34.50 -13.15
C ALA A 86 -38.52 -35.32 -14.45
N GLY A 87 -37.51 -35.14 -15.30
CA GLY A 87 -37.05 -36.05 -16.37
C GLY A 87 -36.30 -35.29 -17.48
N LYS A 88 -35.30 -35.78 -18.22
CA LYS A 88 -34.15 -36.70 -18.06
C LYS A 88 -33.43 -36.64 -19.43
N GLU A 89 -32.13 -36.28 -19.45
CA GLU A 89 -31.09 -36.46 -20.52
C GLU A 89 -31.44 -35.89 -21.95
N ASP A 90 -30.58 -35.33 -22.81
CA ASP A 90 -29.22 -35.65 -23.25
C ASP A 90 -28.51 -34.41 -23.87
N ALA A 91 -27.20 -34.56 -24.12
CA ALA A 91 -26.39 -33.96 -25.20
C ALA A 91 -25.68 -32.58 -25.00
N ALA A 92 -24.40 -32.69 -24.67
CA ALA A 92 -23.27 -32.02 -25.34
C ALA A 92 -23.50 -30.59 -25.87
N GLY A 93 -23.38 -29.61 -24.98
CA GLY A 93 -23.21 -28.20 -25.33
C GLY A 93 -21.78 -27.77 -25.02
N ASN A 94 -21.03 -27.50 -26.09
CA ASN A 94 -19.75 -26.81 -26.16
C ASN A 94 -19.53 -25.84 -24.98
N GLY A 95 -18.56 -26.13 -24.11
CA GLY A 95 -18.14 -25.27 -23.01
C GLY A 95 -17.55 -23.98 -23.54
N SER A 96 -18.42 -23.04 -23.83
CA SER A 96 -18.08 -21.62 -23.87
C SER A 96 -17.57 -21.27 -22.48
N ASP A 97 -16.28 -20.98 -22.35
CA ASP A 97 -15.75 -20.18 -21.24
C ASP A 97 -16.43 -18.80 -21.31
N SER A 98 -17.68 -18.74 -20.88
CA SER A 98 -18.26 -17.52 -20.34
C SER A 98 -17.51 -17.30 -19.03
N VAL A 99 -16.41 -16.55 -19.11
CA VAL A 99 -15.71 -16.05 -17.93
C VAL A 99 -16.77 -15.39 -17.06
N ASP A 100 -17.00 -16.00 -15.91
CA ASP A 100 -18.00 -15.59 -14.93
C ASP A 100 -17.65 -14.16 -14.50
N ALA A 101 -18.30 -13.16 -15.10
CA ALA A 101 -17.97 -11.74 -14.92
C ALA A 101 -18.23 -11.25 -13.47
N ASP A 102 -18.77 -12.13 -12.63
CA ASP A 102 -19.06 -11.92 -11.21
C ASP A 102 -18.05 -12.62 -10.29
N ARG A 103 -17.08 -13.37 -10.85
CA ARG A 103 -16.05 -14.06 -10.05
C ARG A 103 -14.90 -13.12 -9.70
N ILE A 104 -14.62 -13.02 -8.40
CA ILE A 104 -13.47 -12.31 -7.87
C ILE A 104 -12.18 -13.04 -8.30
N PRO A 105 -11.23 -12.35 -8.97
CA PRO A 105 -9.95 -12.93 -9.30
C PRO A 105 -9.18 -13.30 -8.03
N VAL A 106 -8.78 -14.56 -7.90
CA VAL A 106 -7.96 -15.02 -6.76
C VAL A 106 -6.50 -14.71 -7.07
N LEU A 107 -5.86 -13.90 -6.23
CA LEU A 107 -4.43 -13.59 -6.37
C LEU A 107 -3.57 -14.75 -5.88
N THR A 108 -2.58 -15.14 -6.68
CA THR A 108 -1.47 -16.00 -6.26
C THR A 108 -0.54 -15.27 -5.29
N ASP A 109 0.27 -16.02 -4.53
CA ASP A 109 1.23 -15.42 -3.59
C ASP A 109 2.24 -14.50 -4.31
N GLU A 110 2.62 -14.87 -5.54
CA GLU A 110 3.50 -14.07 -6.40
C GLU A 110 2.84 -12.75 -6.80
N GLU A 111 1.57 -12.77 -7.22
CA GLU A 111 0.83 -11.55 -7.57
C GLU A 111 0.62 -10.62 -6.38
N VAL A 112 0.41 -11.16 -5.17
CA VAL A 112 0.31 -10.34 -3.95
C VAL A 112 1.67 -9.70 -3.64
N ALA A 113 2.77 -10.45 -3.73
CA ALA A 113 4.11 -9.92 -3.51
C ALA A 113 4.48 -8.86 -4.55
N GLU A 114 4.15 -9.07 -5.82
CA GLU A 114 4.34 -8.06 -6.87
C GLU A 114 3.51 -6.80 -6.63
N ALA A 115 2.25 -6.94 -6.18
CA ALA A 115 1.40 -5.81 -5.85
C ALA A 115 2.03 -4.97 -4.72
N TYR A 116 2.54 -5.62 -3.67
CA TYR A 116 3.26 -4.95 -2.59
C TYR A 116 4.51 -4.22 -3.10
N GLN A 117 5.37 -4.87 -3.88
CA GLN A 117 6.60 -4.24 -4.40
C GLN A 117 6.30 -3.03 -5.31
N LYS A 118 5.27 -3.13 -6.16
CA LYS A 118 4.79 -2.00 -6.98
C LYS A 118 4.27 -0.85 -6.11
N ALA A 119 3.54 -1.17 -5.04
CA ALA A 119 3.05 -0.19 -4.09
C ALA A 119 4.19 0.49 -3.32
N VAL A 120 5.21 -0.26 -2.87
CA VAL A 120 6.43 0.28 -2.22
C VAL A 120 7.15 1.25 -3.15
N GLU A 121 7.35 0.88 -4.41
CA GLU A 121 7.99 1.76 -5.40
C GLU A 121 7.17 3.05 -5.58
N ALA A 122 5.87 2.91 -5.84
CA ALA A 122 5.00 4.03 -6.12
C ALA A 122 4.83 4.99 -4.94
N PHE A 123 4.71 4.46 -3.72
CA PHE A 123 4.64 5.25 -2.48
C PHE A 123 6.01 5.89 -2.18
N GLY A 124 7.10 5.17 -2.43
CA GLY A 124 8.48 5.64 -2.26
C GLY A 124 8.82 6.87 -3.11
N TRP A 125 8.14 7.06 -4.25
CA TRP A 125 8.25 8.27 -5.06
C TRP A 125 7.75 9.54 -4.38
N PHE A 126 7.00 9.42 -3.28
CA PHE A 126 6.50 10.55 -2.49
C PHE A 126 7.34 10.79 -1.25
N GLU A 127 7.69 9.71 -0.54
CA GLU A 127 8.37 9.76 0.76
C GLU A 127 9.89 9.87 0.65
N PHE A 128 10.58 8.90 0.02
CA PHE A 128 12.04 8.81 0.14
C PHE A 128 12.82 9.19 -1.12
N GLY A 129 12.20 9.00 -2.27
CA GLY A 129 12.82 9.30 -3.55
C GLY A 129 11.97 10.25 -4.37
N SER A 130 12.18 10.17 -5.67
CA SER A 130 11.28 10.71 -6.67
C SER A 130 11.17 9.70 -7.80
N MET A 131 10.11 9.80 -8.59
CA MET A 131 10.08 9.17 -9.89
C MET A 131 11.35 9.53 -10.68
N PRO A 132 11.88 8.63 -11.54
CA PRO A 132 12.97 8.96 -12.44
C PRO A 132 12.70 10.25 -13.21
N ALA A 133 13.70 11.12 -13.32
CA ALA A 133 13.56 12.44 -13.90
C ALA A 133 14.72 12.81 -14.83
N ASP A 134 14.43 13.66 -15.81
CA ASP A 134 15.38 14.26 -16.75
C ASP A 134 15.90 15.58 -16.18
N TYR A 135 17.16 15.57 -15.72
CA TYR A 135 17.78 16.74 -15.07
C TYR A 135 18.15 17.87 -16.05
N GLU A 136 18.12 17.58 -17.36
CA GLU A 136 18.36 18.60 -18.39
C GLU A 136 17.06 19.31 -18.80
N ASP A 137 15.90 18.72 -18.48
CA ASP A 137 14.59 19.32 -18.68
C ASP A 137 14.00 19.78 -17.33
N ALA A 138 14.54 20.92 -16.87
CA ALA A 138 14.24 21.49 -15.58
C ALA A 138 13.57 22.87 -15.69
N ILE A 139 12.60 23.12 -14.82
CA ILE A 139 11.83 24.37 -14.73
C ILE A 139 11.82 24.83 -13.26
N GLU A 140 12.22 26.07 -13.01
CA GLU A 140 12.14 26.66 -11.67
C GLU A 140 10.78 27.34 -11.46
N ILE A 141 10.05 26.91 -10.44
CA ILE A 141 8.76 27.50 -10.04
C ILE A 141 8.74 27.65 -8.52
N ASP A 142 8.40 28.85 -8.03
CA ASP A 142 8.31 29.16 -6.60
C ASP A 142 9.59 28.82 -5.78
N GLY A 143 10.76 28.86 -6.43
CA GLY A 143 12.05 28.52 -5.80
C GLY A 143 12.36 27.03 -5.72
N TYR A 144 11.56 26.18 -6.37
CA TYR A 144 11.80 24.74 -6.52
C TYR A 144 12.12 24.40 -7.96
N VAL A 145 13.09 23.49 -8.15
CA VAL A 145 13.47 22.99 -9.47
C VAL A 145 12.70 21.71 -9.75
N TYR A 146 11.77 21.81 -10.68
CA TYR A 146 10.97 20.70 -11.20
C TYR A 146 11.67 20.11 -12.41
N ASN A 147 11.83 18.78 -12.44
CA ASN A 147 12.49 18.05 -13.51
C ASN A 147 11.46 17.12 -14.17
N ARG A 148 11.49 17.01 -15.49
CA ARG A 148 10.48 16.21 -16.21
C ARG A 148 10.60 14.75 -15.80
N ALA A 149 9.50 14.13 -15.39
CA ALA A 149 9.46 12.71 -15.09
C ALA A 149 9.71 11.87 -16.37
N THR A 150 10.50 10.81 -16.24
CA THR A 150 10.91 9.95 -17.37
C THR A 150 10.31 8.55 -17.34
N HIS A 151 9.42 8.25 -16.38
CA HIS A 151 8.76 6.95 -16.27
C HIS A 151 8.06 6.53 -17.56
N ASP A 152 8.23 5.29 -18.00
CA ASP A 152 7.84 4.84 -19.35
C ASP A 152 6.35 5.03 -19.67
N VAL A 153 5.48 4.85 -18.68
CA VAL A 153 4.01 4.88 -18.85
C VAL A 153 3.35 6.13 -18.25
N ILE A 154 4.00 6.77 -17.27
CA ILE A 154 3.38 7.84 -16.48
C ILE A 154 3.94 9.16 -17.00
N LYS A 155 3.15 9.88 -17.82
CA LYS A 155 3.61 11.09 -18.53
C LYS A 155 2.92 12.35 -18.09
N THR A 156 1.73 12.23 -17.49
CA THR A 156 0.89 13.35 -17.05
C THR A 156 0.46 13.17 -15.60
N MET A 157 -0.15 14.21 -15.03
CA MET A 157 -0.70 14.12 -13.69
C MET A 157 -1.88 13.13 -13.60
N ASP A 158 -2.70 13.06 -14.65
CA ASP A 158 -3.79 12.10 -14.76
C ASP A 158 -3.28 10.65 -14.87
N ASP A 159 -2.16 10.42 -15.56
CA ASP A 159 -1.53 9.09 -15.63
C ASP A 159 -1.06 8.63 -14.26
N LEU A 160 -0.40 9.50 -13.48
CA LEU A 160 0.10 9.16 -12.15
C LEU A 160 -1.07 8.86 -11.20
N LYS A 161 -2.12 9.70 -11.21
CA LYS A 161 -3.33 9.43 -10.43
C LYS A 161 -3.94 8.08 -10.80
N SER A 162 -4.13 7.82 -12.09
CA SER A 162 -4.71 6.58 -12.58
C SER A 162 -3.86 5.37 -12.20
N TYR A 163 -2.54 5.49 -12.29
CA TYR A 163 -1.58 4.46 -11.89
C TYR A 163 -1.70 4.13 -10.40
N LEU A 164 -1.68 5.14 -9.53
CA LEU A 164 -1.84 4.95 -8.08
C LEU A 164 -3.19 4.30 -7.72
N GLN A 165 -4.26 4.70 -8.41
CA GLN A 165 -5.60 4.10 -8.22
C GLN A 165 -5.70 2.63 -8.64
N THR A 166 -4.69 2.07 -9.33
CA THR A 166 -4.62 0.62 -9.57
C THR A 166 -4.17 -0.17 -8.34
N MET A 167 -3.53 0.49 -7.37
CA MET A 167 -2.91 -0.14 -6.20
C MET A 167 -3.49 0.32 -4.87
N PHE A 168 -4.04 1.53 -4.79
CA PHE A 168 -4.49 2.14 -3.54
C PHE A 168 -5.96 2.57 -3.59
N THR A 169 -6.58 2.69 -2.42
CA THR A 169 -7.87 3.36 -2.27
C THR A 169 -7.77 4.83 -2.67
N ASP A 170 -8.89 5.43 -3.09
CA ASP A 170 -8.92 6.84 -3.48
C ASP A 170 -8.48 7.76 -2.33
N GLU A 171 -8.75 7.38 -1.07
CA GLU A 171 -8.29 8.10 0.13
C GLU A 171 -6.76 8.20 0.21
N ILE A 172 -6.04 7.07 0.05
CA ILE A 172 -4.57 7.08 0.04
C ILE A 172 -4.04 7.89 -1.15
N VAL A 173 -4.64 7.73 -2.34
CA VAL A 173 -4.22 8.49 -3.53
C VAL A 173 -4.39 9.99 -3.32
N GLU A 174 -5.53 10.42 -2.78
CA GLU A 174 -5.78 11.83 -2.47
C GLU A 174 -4.80 12.36 -1.43
N GLY A 175 -4.49 11.58 -0.40
CA GLY A 175 -3.47 11.92 0.60
C GLY A 175 -2.07 12.13 -0.01
N LEU A 176 -1.60 11.17 -0.81
CA LEU A 176 -0.31 11.24 -1.50
C LEU A 176 -0.20 12.48 -2.40
N LEU A 177 -1.25 12.74 -3.20
CA LEU A 177 -1.25 13.85 -4.15
C LEU A 177 -1.43 15.22 -3.47
N ALA A 178 -2.09 15.28 -2.32
CA ALA A 178 -2.19 16.51 -1.52
C ALA A 178 -0.86 16.88 -0.83
N GLY A 179 -0.01 15.89 -0.57
CA GLY A 179 1.28 16.06 0.11
C GLY A 179 1.16 16.26 1.63
N ASP A 180 2.26 16.65 2.26
CA ASP A 180 2.40 16.76 3.72
C ASP A 180 1.82 18.06 4.33
N GLY A 181 1.10 18.86 3.54
CA GLY A 181 0.56 20.15 3.96
C GLY A 181 1.59 21.28 4.09
N SER A 182 2.86 21.07 3.70
CA SER A 182 3.88 22.12 3.63
C SER A 182 3.60 23.19 2.57
N GLY A 183 2.65 22.92 1.66
CA GLY A 183 2.38 23.74 0.48
C GLY A 183 3.34 23.45 -0.69
N ILE A 184 4.30 22.54 -0.51
CA ILE A 184 5.17 22.06 -1.58
C ILE A 184 4.45 20.95 -2.33
N GLN A 185 4.20 21.16 -3.61
CA GLN A 185 3.61 20.15 -4.47
C GLN A 185 4.72 19.34 -5.14
N LEU A 186 4.92 18.09 -4.75
CA LEU A 186 6.01 17.27 -5.28
C LEU A 186 5.90 17.03 -6.79
N TYR A 187 4.69 16.75 -7.28
CA TYR A 187 4.38 16.49 -8.69
C TYR A 187 3.50 17.60 -9.27
N ARG A 188 3.88 18.14 -10.44
CA ARG A 188 3.09 19.15 -11.15
C ARG A 188 2.91 18.76 -12.61
N ASP A 189 1.75 19.09 -13.15
CA ASP A 189 1.55 19.15 -14.60
C ASP A 189 2.06 20.50 -15.11
N ILE A 190 3.00 20.48 -16.05
CA ILE A 190 3.52 21.67 -16.71
C ILE A 190 3.46 21.41 -18.22
N ASP A 191 2.63 22.19 -18.90
CA ASP A 191 2.38 22.10 -20.35
C ASP A 191 2.01 20.67 -20.84
N GLY A 192 1.26 19.92 -20.01
CA GLY A 192 0.81 18.57 -20.34
C GLY A 192 1.87 17.49 -20.13
N ALA A 193 2.92 17.78 -19.38
CA ALA A 193 3.92 16.81 -18.95
C ALA A 193 4.06 16.81 -17.43
N LEU A 194 4.32 15.64 -16.86
CA LEU A 194 4.55 15.44 -15.43
C LEU A 194 5.97 15.87 -15.08
N TYR A 195 6.09 16.75 -14.11
CA TYR A 195 7.35 17.13 -13.49
C TYR A 195 7.34 16.80 -12.01
N THR A 196 8.52 16.47 -11.46
CA THR A 196 8.73 16.19 -10.04
C THR A 196 9.84 17.05 -9.48
N ILE A 197 9.84 17.30 -8.17
CA ILE A 197 11.04 17.78 -7.46
C ILE A 197 11.87 16.54 -7.09
N PRO A 198 13.09 16.34 -7.63
CA PRO A 198 13.94 15.26 -7.20
C PRO A 198 14.46 15.52 -5.79
N ALA A 199 14.19 14.61 -4.87
CA ALA A 199 14.69 14.66 -3.50
C ALA A 199 15.03 13.25 -3.04
N GLY A 200 16.28 13.02 -2.61
CA GLY A 200 16.67 11.80 -1.92
C GLY A 200 16.61 12.05 -0.42
N ARG A 201 15.60 11.50 0.25
CA ARG A 201 15.43 11.61 1.72
C ARG A 201 16.04 10.42 2.47
N GLY A 202 16.36 9.34 1.76
CA GLY A 202 16.93 8.12 2.33
C GLY A 202 15.89 7.33 3.12
N SER A 203 16.21 6.07 3.45
CA SER A 203 15.41 5.23 4.35
C SER A 203 15.91 5.38 5.79
N ASP A 204 15.10 4.93 6.75
CA ASP A 204 15.45 4.75 8.15
C ASP A 204 16.59 3.74 8.28
N ILE A 205 17.75 4.25 8.68
CA ILE A 205 18.97 3.46 8.87
C ILE A 205 18.87 2.51 10.06
N MET A 206 17.92 2.72 10.99
CA MET A 206 17.71 1.82 12.14
C MET A 206 16.96 0.54 11.75
N LYS A 207 16.47 0.45 10.53
CA LYS A 207 15.65 -0.68 10.05
C LYS A 207 16.46 -1.63 9.17
N GLY A 208 16.42 -2.90 9.54
CA GLY A 208 17.21 -3.98 8.97
C GLY A 208 16.50 -4.82 7.93
N ASP A 209 16.69 -6.14 8.01
CA ASP A 209 16.09 -7.10 7.07
C ASP A 209 14.57 -7.19 7.25
N GLU A 210 13.89 -7.50 6.14
CA GLU A 210 12.44 -7.66 6.07
C GLU A 210 12.10 -9.14 5.85
N THR A 211 11.08 -9.62 6.57
CA THR A 211 10.48 -10.94 6.36
C THR A 211 8.99 -10.79 6.09
N TYR A 212 8.45 -11.68 5.26
CA TYR A 212 7.13 -11.52 4.66
C TYR A 212 6.23 -12.73 4.92
N GLU A 213 4.96 -12.49 5.22
CA GLU A 213 3.92 -13.50 5.34
C GLU A 213 2.65 -13.06 4.60
N ILE A 214 1.95 -14.01 3.99
CA ILE A 214 0.66 -13.78 3.31
C ILE A 214 -0.44 -14.48 4.09
N ILE A 215 -1.37 -13.71 4.64
CA ILE A 215 -2.51 -14.21 5.41
C ILE A 215 -3.79 -13.95 4.61
N ARG A 216 -4.54 -15.00 4.28
CA ARG A 216 -5.76 -14.88 3.46
C ARG A 216 -7.00 -14.86 4.34
N GLU A 217 -7.70 -13.72 4.35
CA GLU A 217 -8.91 -13.49 5.15
C GLU A 217 -10.17 -13.57 4.25
N GLY A 218 -10.52 -14.79 3.84
CA GLY A 218 -11.63 -15.04 2.92
C GLY A 218 -11.31 -14.66 1.48
N ASP A 219 -12.35 -14.46 0.66
CA ASP A 219 -12.20 -14.31 -0.80
C ASP A 219 -11.88 -12.88 -1.25
N LYS A 220 -12.02 -11.89 -0.35
CA LYS A 220 -11.96 -10.45 -0.66
C LYS A 220 -10.82 -9.71 0.05
N LYS A 221 -10.03 -10.39 0.86
CA LYS A 221 -9.00 -9.76 1.68
C LYS A 221 -7.78 -10.64 1.85
N VAL A 222 -6.62 -10.04 1.64
CA VAL A 222 -5.31 -10.63 1.91
C VAL A 222 -4.53 -9.62 2.75
N ILE A 223 -3.89 -10.07 3.81
CA ILE A 223 -2.92 -9.28 4.56
C ILE A 223 -1.53 -9.67 4.07
N TYR A 224 -0.81 -8.70 3.51
CA TYR A 224 0.62 -8.83 3.29
C TYR A 224 1.33 -8.29 4.54
N GLN A 225 1.84 -9.20 5.35
CA GLN A 225 2.47 -8.87 6.63
C GLN A 225 3.97 -8.78 6.46
N VAL A 226 4.55 -7.71 6.98
CA VAL A 226 6.00 -7.44 6.91
C VAL A 226 6.53 -7.28 8.32
N THR A 227 7.53 -8.08 8.67
CA THR A 227 8.28 -7.95 9.91
C THR A 227 9.66 -7.41 9.58
N VAL A 228 10.03 -6.28 10.18
CA VAL A 228 11.28 -5.57 9.96
C VAL A 228 12.15 -5.63 11.21
N GLU A 229 13.42 -5.97 11.04
CA GLU A 229 14.40 -5.88 12.13
C GLU A 229 14.65 -4.44 12.55
N ILE A 230 14.84 -4.22 13.84
CA ILE A 230 15.24 -2.92 14.40
C ILE A 230 16.63 -3.07 15.02
N TYR A 231 17.57 -2.24 14.56
CA TYR A 231 18.94 -2.22 15.07
C TYR A 231 19.07 -1.35 16.33
N ASP A 232 19.90 -1.78 17.29
CA ASP A 232 20.35 -0.93 18.42
C ASP A 232 21.41 0.09 17.95
N ASP A 233 22.29 -0.37 17.06
CA ASP A 233 23.29 0.43 16.35
C ASP A 233 23.25 0.06 14.85
N PRO A 234 22.93 1.01 13.97
CA PRO A 234 22.77 0.75 12.54
C PRO A 234 24.11 0.51 11.80
N PHE A 235 25.25 0.85 12.42
CA PHE A 235 26.58 0.59 11.85
C PHE A 235 27.14 -0.78 12.26
N GLU A 236 26.67 -1.33 13.38
CA GLU A 236 27.00 -2.68 13.81
C GLU A 236 25.94 -3.72 13.38
N GLU A 237 24.79 -3.26 12.85
CA GLU A 237 23.65 -4.08 12.40
C GLU A 237 23.19 -5.08 13.47
N THR A 238 23.31 -4.69 14.74
CA THR A 238 22.92 -5.54 15.87
C THR A 238 21.42 -5.43 16.10
N VAL A 239 20.69 -6.51 15.80
CA VAL A 239 19.23 -6.58 15.95
C VAL A 239 18.82 -6.55 17.43
N ALA A 240 18.06 -5.52 17.80
CA ALA A 240 17.49 -5.30 19.13
C ALA A 240 16.06 -5.84 19.26
N GLY A 241 15.34 -5.91 18.14
CA GLY A 241 13.95 -6.33 18.09
C GLY A 241 13.40 -6.33 16.66
N THR A 242 12.08 -6.42 16.57
CA THR A 242 11.35 -6.39 15.29
C THR A 242 10.08 -5.56 15.41
N GLU A 243 9.70 -4.90 14.33
CA GLU A 243 8.39 -4.25 14.16
C GLU A 243 7.59 -5.00 13.08
N GLN A 244 6.27 -5.06 13.25
CA GLN A 244 5.38 -5.76 12.33
C GLN A 244 4.36 -4.78 11.75
N TYR A 245 4.15 -4.88 10.45
CA TYR A 245 3.25 -4.07 9.64
C TYR A 245 2.31 -4.99 8.87
N ASP A 246 1.02 -4.65 8.86
CA ASP A 246 0.00 -5.38 8.12
C ASP A 246 -0.51 -4.49 7.00
N PHE A 247 -0.39 -4.94 5.74
CA PHE A 247 -0.89 -4.22 4.56
C PHE A 247 -2.12 -4.93 3.99
N PRO A 248 -3.35 -4.46 4.29
CA PRO A 248 -4.56 -5.11 3.84
C PRO A 248 -4.83 -4.78 2.36
N LEU A 249 -4.75 -5.81 1.53
CA LEU A 249 -5.11 -5.80 0.11
C LEU A 249 -6.54 -6.32 -0.04
N GLU A 250 -7.46 -5.45 -0.42
CA GLU A 250 -8.91 -5.74 -0.47
C GLU A 250 -9.49 -5.62 -1.88
N TYR A 251 -10.44 -6.50 -2.20
CA TYR A 251 -11.18 -6.44 -3.46
C TYR A 251 -12.37 -5.47 -3.38
N ILE A 252 -12.17 -4.26 -3.88
CA ILE A 252 -13.13 -3.15 -3.82
C ILE A 252 -13.39 -2.65 -5.24
N ASN A 253 -14.66 -2.47 -5.61
CA ASN A 253 -15.08 -1.91 -6.89
C ASN A 253 -14.45 -2.58 -8.13
N GLY A 254 -14.26 -3.90 -8.07
CA GLY A 254 -13.73 -4.68 -9.19
C GLY A 254 -12.20 -4.81 -9.24
N ARG A 255 -11.46 -4.24 -8.27
CA ARG A 255 -9.99 -4.24 -8.23
C ARG A 255 -9.47 -4.59 -6.84
N TRP A 256 -8.28 -5.20 -6.79
CA TRP A 256 -7.53 -5.38 -5.54
C TRP A 256 -6.72 -4.13 -5.24
N VAL A 257 -6.91 -3.51 -4.07
CA VAL A 257 -6.21 -2.29 -3.65
C VAL A 257 -5.82 -2.37 -2.18
N PHE A 258 -4.67 -1.78 -1.84
CA PHE A 258 -4.27 -1.53 -0.47
C PHE A 258 -5.18 -0.48 0.15
N THR A 259 -5.71 -0.80 1.33
CA THR A 259 -6.61 0.07 2.10
C THR A 259 -5.91 0.78 3.24
N ASP A 260 -4.72 0.31 3.59
CA ASP A 260 -3.76 0.95 4.49
C ASP A 260 -2.35 0.67 3.95
N PHE A 261 -1.49 1.67 3.96
CA PHE A 261 -0.14 1.57 3.42
C PHE A 261 0.79 2.62 3.98
N GLU A 262 1.98 2.18 4.34
CA GLU A 262 3.12 2.99 4.73
C GLU A 262 4.40 2.27 4.31
N LEU A 263 5.49 3.00 4.22
CA LEU A 263 6.79 2.38 3.97
C LEU A 263 7.40 1.91 5.28
N VAL A 264 7.97 0.72 5.23
CA VAL A 264 8.52 0.07 6.43
C VAL A 264 9.99 0.35 6.65
N ARG A 265 10.65 1.12 5.79
CA ARG A 265 12.05 1.54 5.88
C ARG A 265 12.17 2.96 5.44
#